data_AF-A0A9R0WJI8-F1
#
_entry.id   AF-A0A9R0WJI8-F1
#
_cell.length_a   1.000
_cell.length_b   1.000
_cell.length_c   1.000
_cell.angle_alpha   90.00
_cell.angle_beta   90.00
_cell.angle_gamma   90.00
#
_symmetry.space_group_name_H-M   'P 1'
#
loop_
_entity.id
_entity.type
_entity.pdbx_description
1 polymer ?
#
loop_
_entity_poly.entity_id
_entity_poly.type
_entity_poly.pdbx_seq_one_letter_code
_entity_poly.pdbx_strand_id
1 'polypeptide(L)'
;MIHGYITGLRREFETKLCENHNRISTLSKSCKENLSEVAALRDELTGILTDVTASESSLLPPHSSLEKAEETNSLKMKDDNDIPDFSLLKHLRGEEITTFLKSEWLKLRREHEYELQQTTEELFRLKRHFAKDGAVLPFRKERELELIKSKLLQTISKMDGIISSKEGSGSHYNEDDELCRLKDRIGSLLDENERLRGLLSDKRKEAKQLSAQVVDAQSDVPRHSLSESKLSNQLEDLKIESHLKELLELSILREHHEEFDLVNDELTMFREKVCEQELLILEFKGEASSMKSCLDEAIQQIHVCKQEIVGLTESLASMSVALEESKEQNALLDATIWEMKRTAAPHTDGHIGDDAGSLEQFTLVSMQKLSKAYSDFESRLTQSMKQNDIRLTRIIRQFNPLVQQVAVLKKKEFWYKQILEIKCSNLEKAEAEVDVLGDEVETLLSVLGKIYIALDHYSPVLKHYPGVTEILNVAHKVLKGESIEQYNTLLKH
;
A
#
# COMPACT_ATOMS: atom_id res chain seq x y z
N MET A 1 5.57 44.37 21.79
CA MET A 1 6.34 43.32 21.07
C MET A 1 5.43 42.24 20.47
N ILE A 2 4.60 41.55 21.28
CA ILE A 2 3.74 40.40 20.90
C ILE A 2 3.08 40.52 19.50
N HIS A 3 2.39 41.62 19.19
CA HIS A 3 1.70 41.80 17.90
C HIS A 3 2.63 41.67 16.66
N GLY A 4 3.90 42.09 16.77
CA GLY A 4 4.89 41.92 15.69
C GLY A 4 5.32 40.47 15.50
N TYR A 5 5.40 39.69 16.58
CA TYR A 5 5.72 38.26 16.55
C TYR A 5 4.59 37.45 15.90
N ILE A 6 3.34 37.71 16.28
CA ILE A 6 2.13 37.11 15.67
C ILE A 6 2.07 37.42 14.17
N THR A 7 2.35 38.67 13.79
CA THR A 7 2.37 39.10 12.37
C THR A 7 3.51 38.42 11.57
N GLY A 8 4.65 38.17 12.21
CA GLY A 8 5.76 37.42 11.61
C GLY A 8 5.39 35.95 11.34
N LEU A 9 4.87 35.25 12.36
CA LEU A 9 4.41 33.86 12.27
C LEU A 9 3.35 33.68 11.17
N ARG A 10 2.35 34.56 11.11
CA ARG A 10 1.30 34.52 10.08
C ARG A 10 1.89 34.50 8.67
N ARG A 11 2.81 35.43 8.37
CA ARG A 11 3.46 35.54 7.07
C ARG A 11 4.32 34.32 6.73
N GLU A 12 4.98 33.72 7.72
CA GLU A 12 5.77 32.49 7.52
C GLU A 12 4.87 31.32 7.09
N PHE A 13 3.75 31.10 7.80
CA PHE A 13 2.77 30.06 7.47
C PHE A 13 2.11 30.29 6.11
N GLU A 14 1.69 31.53 5.80
CA GLU A 14 1.13 31.90 4.48
C GLU A 14 2.11 31.60 3.35
N THR A 15 3.40 31.94 3.53
CA THR A 15 4.46 31.63 2.55
C THR A 15 4.63 30.12 2.36
N LYS A 16 4.62 29.34 3.46
CA LYS A 16 4.77 27.87 3.40
C LYS A 16 3.56 27.15 2.82
N LEU A 17 2.35 27.67 3.02
CA LEU A 17 1.14 27.19 2.36
C LEU A 17 1.22 27.43 0.85
N CYS A 18 1.62 28.63 0.42
CA CYS A 18 1.82 28.96 -0.99
C CYS A 18 2.90 28.07 -1.66
N GLU A 19 4.05 27.85 -1.01
CA GLU A 19 5.07 26.91 -1.48
C GLU A 19 4.54 25.49 -1.70
N ASN A 20 3.67 25.01 -0.81
CA ASN A 20 3.13 23.65 -0.88
C ASN A 20 1.99 23.54 -1.91
N HIS A 21 1.09 24.52 -2.01
CA HIS A 21 0.06 24.56 -3.06
C HIS A 21 0.69 24.53 -4.47
N ASN A 22 1.76 25.31 -4.70
CA ASN A 22 2.49 25.29 -5.97
C ASN A 22 3.13 23.92 -6.29
N ARG A 23 3.63 23.20 -5.27
CA ARG A 23 4.13 21.81 -5.42
C ARG A 23 3.00 20.82 -5.72
N ILE A 24 1.84 20.96 -5.08
CA ILE A 24 0.67 20.11 -5.31
C ILE A 24 0.11 20.33 -6.73
N SER A 25 0.06 21.58 -7.21
CA SER A 25 -0.38 21.93 -8.56
C SER A 25 0.48 21.28 -9.66
N THR A 26 1.81 21.34 -9.53
CA THR A 26 2.73 20.71 -10.50
C THR A 26 2.66 19.18 -10.48
N LEU A 27 2.54 18.56 -9.30
CA LEU A 27 2.30 17.11 -9.15
C LEU A 27 0.94 16.68 -9.74
N SER A 28 -0.10 17.49 -9.55
CA SER A 28 -1.44 17.25 -10.10
C SER A 28 -1.44 17.26 -11.63
N LYS A 29 -0.78 18.25 -12.24
CA LYS A 29 -0.60 18.33 -13.71
C LYS A 29 0.11 17.10 -14.26
N SER A 30 1.27 16.73 -13.71
CA SER A 30 2.02 15.54 -14.18
C SER A 30 1.24 14.24 -13.96
N CYS A 31 0.46 14.13 -12.88
CA CYS A 31 -0.43 12.99 -12.66
C CYS A 31 -1.54 12.89 -13.73
N LYS A 32 -2.08 14.02 -14.20
CA LYS A 32 -3.09 14.07 -15.27
C LYS A 32 -2.49 13.69 -16.63
N GLU A 33 -1.28 14.15 -16.92
CA GLU A 33 -0.53 13.79 -18.14
C GLU A 33 -0.27 12.28 -18.20
N ASN A 34 0.25 11.68 -17.12
CA ASN A 34 0.48 10.23 -17.06
C ASN A 34 -0.81 9.40 -17.19
N LEU A 35 -1.93 9.87 -16.62
CA LEU A 35 -3.23 9.20 -16.74
C LEU A 35 -3.78 9.21 -18.17
N SER A 36 -3.53 10.28 -18.94
CA SER A 36 -3.92 10.31 -20.36
C SER A 36 -3.12 9.33 -21.22
N GLU A 37 -1.85 9.06 -20.90
CA GLU A 37 -1.10 7.98 -21.59
C GLU A 37 -1.57 6.58 -21.17
N VAL A 38 -1.98 6.38 -19.91
CA VAL A 38 -2.63 5.13 -19.46
C VAL A 38 -3.96 4.90 -20.19
N ALA A 39 -4.78 5.94 -20.38
CA ALA A 39 -6.03 5.83 -21.15
C ALA A 39 -5.77 5.45 -22.63
N ALA A 40 -4.82 6.11 -23.29
CA ALA A 40 -4.42 5.76 -24.66
C ALA A 40 -3.94 4.30 -24.76
N LEU A 41 -3.12 3.84 -23.81
CA LEU A 41 -2.69 2.44 -23.75
C LEU A 41 -3.85 1.45 -23.52
N ARG A 42 -4.88 1.83 -22.74
CA ARG A 42 -6.09 1.02 -22.52
C ARG A 42 -6.85 0.84 -23.83
N ASP A 43 -7.02 1.93 -24.58
CA ASP A 43 -7.72 1.93 -25.88
C ASP A 43 -6.95 1.10 -26.92
N GLU A 44 -5.63 1.24 -26.99
CA GLU A 44 -4.78 0.45 -27.89
C GLU A 44 -4.79 -1.05 -27.57
N LEU A 45 -4.72 -1.43 -26.29
CA LEU A 45 -4.86 -2.83 -25.85
C LEU A 45 -6.25 -3.40 -26.17
N THR A 46 -7.29 -2.55 -26.14
CA THR A 46 -8.66 -2.94 -26.53
C THR A 46 -8.75 -3.19 -28.05
N GLY A 47 -8.08 -2.37 -28.87
CA GLY A 47 -7.95 -2.61 -30.32
C GLY A 47 -7.28 -3.95 -30.64
N ILE A 48 -6.19 -4.29 -29.94
CA ILE A 48 -5.52 -5.59 -30.07
C ILE A 48 -6.46 -6.75 -29.71
N LEU A 49 -7.30 -6.59 -28.68
CA LEU A 49 -8.28 -7.61 -28.28
C LEU A 49 -9.36 -7.81 -29.36
N THR A 50 -9.81 -6.74 -30.03
CA THR A 50 -10.75 -6.85 -31.17
C THR A 50 -10.11 -7.49 -32.40
N ASP A 51 -8.85 -7.18 -32.72
CA ASP A 51 -8.14 -7.80 -33.86
C ASP A 51 -7.90 -9.31 -33.64
N VAL A 52 -7.53 -9.68 -32.41
CA VAL A 52 -7.33 -11.09 -32.01
C VAL A 52 -8.64 -11.89 -32.11
N THR A 53 -9.78 -11.32 -31.71
CA THR A 53 -11.08 -12.00 -31.76
C THR A 53 -11.72 -12.01 -33.15
N ALA A 54 -11.53 -10.96 -33.96
CA ALA A 54 -11.97 -10.93 -35.35
C ALA A 54 -11.25 -11.98 -36.23
N SER A 55 -9.98 -12.28 -35.92
CA SER A 55 -9.16 -13.24 -36.67
C SER A 55 -9.69 -14.68 -36.62
N GLU A 56 -10.37 -15.06 -35.54
CA GLU A 56 -10.92 -16.42 -35.37
C GLU A 56 -12.20 -16.64 -36.18
N SER A 57 -13.02 -15.59 -36.32
CA SER A 57 -14.26 -15.62 -37.12
C SER A 57 -14.02 -15.86 -38.62
N SER A 58 -12.77 -15.83 -39.09
CA SER A 58 -12.39 -15.98 -40.49
C SER A 58 -11.99 -17.41 -40.91
N LEU A 59 -11.98 -18.37 -39.98
CA LEU A 59 -11.42 -19.72 -40.21
C LEU A 59 -12.43 -20.88 -40.18
N LEU A 60 -13.71 -20.63 -39.93
CA LEU A 60 -14.75 -21.66 -39.89
C LEU A 60 -15.93 -21.36 -40.84
N PRO A 61 -16.03 -22.04 -42.00
CA PRO A 61 -17.28 -22.12 -42.76
C PRO A 61 -18.30 -22.96 -41.98
N PRO A 62 -19.57 -22.54 -41.85
CA PRO A 62 -20.61 -23.39 -41.27
C PRO A 62 -20.85 -24.64 -42.12
N HIS A 63 -20.83 -25.82 -41.50
CA HIS A 63 -21.21 -27.06 -42.17
C HIS A 63 -22.73 -27.11 -42.41
N SER A 64 -23.18 -26.61 -43.57
CA SER A 64 -24.54 -26.84 -44.06
C SER A 64 -24.57 -27.18 -45.54
N SER A 65 -24.98 -28.41 -45.81
CA SER A 65 -25.31 -29.05 -47.09
C SER A 65 -25.51 -28.13 -48.32
N LEU A 66 -24.71 -28.35 -49.36
CA LEU A 66 -25.20 -28.24 -50.73
C LEU A 66 -24.73 -29.42 -51.58
N GLU A 67 -25.66 -30.35 -51.79
CA GLU A 67 -25.56 -31.46 -52.72
C GLU A 67 -25.66 -30.93 -54.15
N LYS A 68 -24.51 -30.56 -54.74
CA LYS A 68 -24.36 -30.26 -56.17
C LYS A 68 -22.88 -30.32 -56.59
N ALA A 69 -22.46 -31.47 -57.10
CA ALA A 69 -21.24 -31.57 -57.88
C ALA A 69 -21.54 -31.09 -59.31
N GLU A 70 -21.26 -29.81 -59.60
CA GLU A 70 -21.18 -29.37 -60.99
C GLU A 70 -19.86 -29.88 -61.60
N GLU A 71 -19.97 -30.65 -62.68
CA GLU A 71 -18.87 -31.40 -63.27
C GLU A 71 -17.82 -30.50 -63.94
N THR A 72 -16.86 -30.00 -63.17
CA THR A 72 -15.63 -29.41 -63.72
C THR A 72 -14.50 -30.43 -63.74
N ASN A 73 -14.75 -31.56 -64.43
CA ASN A 73 -13.76 -32.61 -64.70
C ASN A 73 -12.68 -32.14 -65.69
N SER A 74 -11.85 -31.20 -65.25
CA SER A 74 -10.56 -30.88 -65.88
C SER A 74 -9.52 -31.96 -65.55
N LEU A 75 -9.91 -33.24 -65.67
CA LEU A 75 -8.96 -34.35 -65.75
C LEU A 75 -8.20 -34.19 -67.06
N LYS A 76 -7.03 -33.55 -66.94
CA LYS A 76 -6.04 -33.49 -68.00
C LYS A 76 -5.60 -34.91 -68.31
N MET A 77 -6.22 -35.51 -69.33
CA MET A 77 -5.87 -36.83 -69.84
C MET A 77 -4.35 -36.96 -69.92
N LYS A 78 -3.81 -38.06 -69.39
CA LYS A 78 -2.49 -38.52 -69.86
C LYS A 78 -2.61 -38.83 -71.35
N ASP A 79 -1.55 -38.52 -72.09
CA ASP A 79 -1.49 -38.70 -73.54
C ASP A 79 -1.11 -40.17 -73.86
N ASP A 80 -1.91 -41.09 -73.33
CA ASP A 80 -1.65 -42.53 -73.33
C ASP A 80 -1.89 -43.11 -74.73
N ASN A 81 -0.83 -43.13 -75.53
CA ASN A 81 -0.76 -43.76 -76.85
C ASN A 81 -0.71 -45.29 -76.74
N ASP A 82 -1.78 -45.89 -76.18
CA ASP A 82 -2.02 -47.34 -76.14
C ASP A 82 -3.44 -47.66 -76.63
N ILE A 83 -3.77 -47.19 -77.83
CA ILE A 83 -4.87 -47.77 -78.62
C ILE A 83 -4.40 -49.17 -79.07
N PRO A 84 -5.05 -50.27 -78.65
CA PRO A 84 -4.57 -51.61 -79.00
C PRO A 84 -4.60 -51.84 -80.51
N ASP A 85 -3.49 -52.32 -81.11
CA ASP A 85 -3.45 -52.58 -82.55
C ASP A 85 -4.31 -53.80 -82.92
N PHE A 86 -5.56 -53.52 -83.29
CA PHE A 86 -6.53 -54.50 -83.74
C PHE A 86 -6.17 -55.19 -85.08
N SER A 87 -5.04 -54.86 -85.71
CA SER A 87 -4.53 -55.58 -86.90
C SER A 87 -4.39 -57.08 -86.69
N LEU A 88 -4.06 -57.51 -85.46
CA LEU A 88 -3.96 -58.92 -85.05
C LEU A 88 -5.29 -59.70 -85.13
N LEU A 89 -6.45 -59.02 -85.03
CA LEU A 89 -7.76 -59.69 -85.03
C LEU A 89 -8.23 -60.18 -86.40
N LYS A 90 -7.61 -59.70 -87.51
CA LYS A 90 -8.04 -60.02 -88.89
C LYS A 90 -7.82 -61.48 -89.33
N HIS A 91 -7.17 -62.31 -88.51
CA HIS A 91 -6.83 -63.69 -88.85
C HIS A 91 -7.41 -64.73 -87.87
N LEU A 92 -8.14 -64.28 -86.85
CA LEU A 92 -8.81 -65.14 -85.86
C LEU A 92 -10.25 -65.45 -86.29
N ARG A 93 -10.75 -66.63 -85.93
CA ARG A 93 -12.15 -67.03 -86.13
C ARG A 93 -13.02 -66.34 -85.08
N GLY A 94 -14.30 -66.10 -85.37
CA GLY A 94 -15.18 -65.27 -84.52
C GLY A 94 -15.29 -65.74 -83.05
N GLU A 95 -15.15 -67.04 -82.80
CA GLU A 95 -15.12 -67.64 -81.46
C GLU A 95 -13.84 -67.27 -80.69
N GLU A 96 -12.70 -67.24 -81.38
CA GLU A 96 -11.37 -66.89 -80.84
C GLU A 96 -11.26 -65.38 -80.56
N ILE A 97 -11.87 -64.54 -81.42
CA ILE A 97 -12.05 -63.11 -81.16
C ILE A 97 -12.89 -62.90 -79.90
N THR A 98 -13.95 -63.71 -79.71
CA THR A 98 -14.84 -63.61 -78.55
C THR A 98 -14.17 -64.03 -77.25
N THR A 99 -13.25 -65.01 -77.27
CA THR A 99 -12.46 -65.36 -76.08
C THR A 99 -11.39 -64.31 -75.78
N PHE A 100 -10.67 -63.80 -76.80
CA PHE A 100 -9.66 -62.75 -76.63
C PHE A 100 -10.24 -61.46 -76.01
N LEU A 101 -11.37 -60.97 -76.54
CA LEU A 101 -12.03 -59.77 -76.01
C LEU A 101 -12.53 -59.98 -74.57
N LYS A 102 -12.95 -61.21 -74.21
CA LYS A 102 -13.31 -61.55 -72.83
C LYS A 102 -12.10 -61.57 -71.91
N SER A 103 -10.94 -62.07 -72.34
CA SER A 103 -9.72 -62.07 -71.52
C SER A 103 -9.18 -60.67 -71.27
N GLU A 104 -9.12 -59.81 -72.30
CA GLU A 104 -8.65 -58.43 -72.12
C GLU A 104 -9.64 -57.58 -71.32
N TRP A 105 -10.96 -57.76 -71.48
CA TRP A 105 -11.95 -57.11 -70.60
C TRP A 105 -11.77 -57.55 -69.13
N LEU A 106 -11.54 -58.85 -68.89
CA LEU A 106 -11.25 -59.38 -67.55
C LEU A 106 -9.90 -58.92 -66.99
N LYS A 107 -8.96 -58.48 -67.83
CA LYS A 107 -7.67 -57.90 -67.43
C LYS A 107 -7.84 -56.43 -67.06
N LEU A 108 -8.35 -55.60 -67.98
CA LEU A 108 -8.67 -54.18 -67.72
C LEU A 108 -9.54 -53.98 -66.48
N ARG A 109 -10.54 -54.85 -66.28
CA ARG A 109 -11.40 -54.76 -65.08
C ARG A 109 -10.62 -54.98 -63.79
N ARG A 110 -9.71 -55.96 -63.75
CA ARG A 110 -8.86 -56.24 -62.56
C ARG A 110 -7.85 -55.13 -62.31
N GLU A 111 -7.34 -54.52 -63.38
CA GLU A 111 -6.37 -53.42 -63.34
C GLU A 111 -7.03 -52.16 -62.74
N HIS A 112 -8.21 -51.77 -63.23
CA HIS A 112 -9.01 -50.68 -62.66
C HIS A 112 -9.51 -50.98 -61.23
N GLU A 113 -9.90 -52.22 -60.94
CA GLU A 113 -10.32 -52.65 -59.58
C GLU A 113 -9.16 -52.56 -58.57
N TYR A 114 -7.92 -52.81 -59.02
CA TYR A 114 -6.69 -52.63 -58.24
C TYR A 114 -6.32 -51.14 -58.04
N GLU A 115 -6.37 -50.31 -59.09
CA GLU A 115 -6.14 -48.86 -58.96
C GLU A 115 -7.16 -48.19 -58.02
N LEU A 116 -8.43 -48.59 -58.10
CA LEU A 116 -9.49 -48.10 -57.21
C LEU A 116 -9.21 -48.49 -55.75
N GLN A 117 -8.65 -49.68 -55.51
CA GLN A 117 -8.23 -50.11 -54.17
C GLN A 117 -7.02 -49.32 -53.67
N GLN A 118 -5.97 -49.14 -54.47
CA GLN A 118 -4.79 -48.35 -54.08
C GLN A 118 -5.15 -46.89 -53.76
N THR A 119 -5.89 -46.22 -54.64
CA THR A 119 -6.32 -44.83 -54.42
C THR A 119 -7.23 -44.66 -53.21
N THR A 120 -8.04 -45.68 -52.88
CA THR A 120 -8.85 -45.71 -51.66
C THR A 120 -8.00 -45.87 -50.40
N GLU A 121 -7.03 -46.80 -50.39
CA GLU A 121 -6.13 -46.99 -49.24
C GLU A 121 -5.26 -45.75 -49.00
N GLU A 122 -4.77 -45.10 -50.06
CA GLU A 122 -4.07 -43.81 -49.99
C GLU A 122 -4.94 -42.70 -49.39
N LEU A 123 -6.21 -42.59 -49.80
CA LEU A 123 -7.14 -41.62 -49.22
C LEU A 123 -7.35 -41.89 -47.72
N PHE A 124 -7.42 -43.16 -47.29
CA PHE A 124 -7.47 -43.51 -45.87
C PHE A 124 -6.13 -43.30 -45.14
N ARG A 125 -4.98 -43.47 -45.80
CA ARG A 125 -3.63 -43.18 -45.27
C ARG A 125 -3.49 -41.69 -44.98
N LEU A 126 -3.81 -40.85 -45.97
CA LEU A 126 -3.78 -39.40 -45.88
C LEU A 126 -4.78 -38.86 -44.84
N LYS A 127 -6.01 -39.41 -44.79
CA LYS A 127 -7.02 -39.08 -43.77
C LYS A 127 -6.55 -39.43 -42.35
N ARG A 128 -5.81 -40.53 -42.16
CA ARG A 128 -5.15 -40.88 -40.90
C ARG A 128 -4.01 -39.92 -40.54
N HIS A 129 -3.29 -39.37 -41.52
CA HIS A 129 -2.24 -38.37 -41.30
C HIS A 129 -2.83 -37.05 -40.80
N PHE A 130 -3.80 -36.48 -41.54
CA PHE A 130 -4.47 -35.23 -41.14
C PHE A 130 -5.16 -35.33 -39.78
N ALA A 131 -5.74 -36.48 -39.43
CA ALA A 131 -6.34 -36.70 -38.12
C ALA A 131 -5.31 -36.73 -36.96
N LYS A 132 -4.04 -37.06 -37.23
CA LYS A 132 -2.96 -37.02 -36.22
C LYS A 132 -2.43 -35.60 -36.05
N ASP A 133 -2.04 -34.93 -37.14
CA ASP A 133 -1.41 -33.60 -37.05
C ASP A 133 -2.41 -32.52 -36.62
N GLY A 134 -3.64 -32.59 -37.14
CA GLY A 134 -4.73 -31.67 -36.82
C GLY A 134 -5.18 -31.73 -35.35
N ALA A 135 -4.86 -32.80 -34.63
CA ALA A 135 -5.12 -32.92 -33.19
C ALA A 135 -4.02 -32.30 -32.32
N VAL A 136 -2.79 -32.11 -32.83
CA VAL A 136 -1.61 -31.80 -32.00
C VAL A 136 -1.17 -30.33 -32.09
N LEU A 137 -1.19 -29.72 -33.28
CA LEU A 137 -0.75 -28.31 -33.43
C LEU A 137 -1.81 -27.24 -33.07
N PRO A 138 -3.09 -27.33 -33.50
CA PRO A 138 -4.07 -26.28 -33.25
C PRO A 138 -4.34 -26.05 -31.76
N PHE A 139 -4.75 -27.11 -31.05
CA PHE A 139 -5.15 -27.07 -29.64
C PHE A 139 -4.12 -26.48 -28.68
N ARG A 140 -2.82 -26.58 -29.00
CA ARG A 140 -1.76 -26.00 -28.18
C ARG A 140 -1.69 -24.48 -28.36
N LYS A 141 -1.65 -24.01 -29.60
CA LYS A 141 -1.61 -22.57 -29.92
C LYS A 141 -2.90 -21.86 -29.53
N GLU A 142 -4.05 -22.50 -29.69
CA GLU A 142 -5.36 -21.99 -29.30
C GLU A 142 -5.47 -21.78 -27.78
N ARG A 143 -4.95 -22.74 -26.98
CA ARG A 143 -4.85 -22.58 -25.52
C ARG A 143 -3.86 -21.47 -25.10
N GLU A 144 -2.76 -21.32 -25.84
CA GLU A 144 -1.79 -20.23 -25.61
C GLU A 144 -2.40 -18.86 -25.98
N LEU A 145 -3.25 -18.79 -27.02
CA LEU A 145 -4.00 -17.60 -27.42
C LEU A 145 -5.08 -17.22 -26.40
N GLU A 146 -5.84 -18.17 -25.87
CA GLU A 146 -6.80 -17.92 -24.77
C GLU A 146 -6.12 -17.43 -23.48
N LEU A 147 -4.92 -17.95 -23.18
CA LEU A 147 -4.11 -17.45 -22.08
C LEU A 147 -3.61 -16.00 -22.32
N ILE A 148 -3.44 -15.58 -23.58
CA ILE A 148 -3.14 -14.20 -23.96
C ILE A 148 -4.39 -13.31 -23.85
N LYS A 149 -5.54 -13.72 -24.41
CA LYS A 149 -6.83 -12.98 -24.32
C LYS A 149 -7.22 -12.71 -22.86
N SER A 150 -7.20 -13.73 -22.01
CA SER A 150 -7.57 -13.62 -20.60
C SER A 150 -6.63 -12.68 -19.81
N LYS A 151 -5.33 -12.70 -20.10
CA LYS A 151 -4.36 -11.73 -19.54
C LYS A 151 -4.57 -10.31 -20.07
N LEU A 152 -4.93 -10.16 -21.36
CA LEU A 152 -5.20 -8.87 -21.99
C LEU A 152 -6.45 -8.22 -21.39
N LEU A 153 -7.55 -8.98 -21.27
CA LEU A 153 -8.77 -8.59 -20.55
C LEU A 153 -8.49 -8.18 -19.09
N GLN A 154 -7.72 -8.98 -18.35
CA GLN A 154 -7.35 -8.65 -16.97
C GLN A 154 -6.50 -7.36 -16.89
N THR A 155 -5.66 -7.10 -17.89
CA THR A 155 -4.82 -5.90 -17.94
C THR A 155 -5.65 -4.65 -18.26
N ILE A 156 -6.56 -4.73 -19.23
CA ILE A 156 -7.52 -3.66 -19.54
C ILE A 156 -8.35 -3.32 -18.30
N SER A 157 -8.97 -4.32 -17.66
CA SER A 157 -9.77 -4.13 -16.43
C SER A 157 -8.97 -3.50 -15.27
N LYS A 158 -7.69 -3.82 -15.11
CA LYS A 158 -6.79 -3.16 -14.14
C LYS A 158 -6.54 -1.69 -14.49
N MET A 159 -6.42 -1.37 -15.78
CA MET A 159 -6.22 0.00 -16.26
C MET A 159 -7.49 0.84 -16.14
N ASP A 160 -8.66 0.28 -16.43
CA ASP A 160 -9.96 0.90 -16.14
C ASP A 160 -10.09 1.23 -14.65
N GLY A 161 -9.74 0.27 -13.77
CA GLY A 161 -9.71 0.48 -12.32
C GLY A 161 -8.77 1.62 -11.89
N ILE A 162 -7.58 1.73 -12.51
CA ILE A 162 -6.65 2.84 -12.26
C ILE A 162 -7.26 4.19 -12.68
N ILE A 163 -7.88 4.26 -13.85
CA ILE A 163 -8.51 5.48 -14.38
C ILE A 163 -9.66 5.92 -13.46
N SER A 164 -10.64 5.03 -13.20
CA SER A 164 -11.80 5.33 -12.36
C SER A 164 -11.44 5.63 -10.90
N SER A 165 -10.34 5.04 -10.36
CA SER A 165 -9.88 5.35 -9.01
C SER A 165 -9.48 6.82 -8.81
N LYS A 166 -9.09 7.50 -9.90
CA LYS A 166 -8.77 8.94 -9.85
C LYS A 166 -10.02 9.80 -9.96
N GLU A 167 -10.96 9.45 -10.83
CA GLU A 167 -12.20 10.23 -11.03
C GLU A 167 -13.02 10.32 -9.74
N GLY A 168 -13.11 9.23 -8.97
CA GLY A 168 -13.73 9.25 -7.63
C GLY A 168 -12.98 10.09 -6.57
N SER A 169 -11.73 10.50 -6.83
CA SER A 169 -10.97 11.47 -6.01
C SER A 169 -11.04 12.90 -6.55
N GLY A 170 -11.52 13.07 -7.80
CA GLY A 170 -11.74 14.34 -8.48
C GLY A 170 -13.02 15.02 -8.04
N SER A 171 -13.26 15.11 -6.73
CA SER A 171 -14.24 16.05 -6.20
C SER A 171 -13.89 17.45 -6.71
N HIS A 172 -14.85 18.12 -7.34
CA HIS A 172 -14.83 19.56 -7.50
C HIS A 172 -15.02 20.20 -6.12
N TYR A 173 -13.96 20.17 -5.31
CA TYR A 173 -13.83 21.06 -4.17
C TYR A 173 -13.69 22.46 -4.73
N ASN A 174 -14.79 23.22 -4.68
CA ASN A 174 -14.79 24.65 -4.97
C ASN A 174 -13.97 25.34 -3.87
N GLU A 175 -12.66 25.45 -4.07
CA GLU A 175 -11.76 26.17 -3.15
C GLU A 175 -12.27 27.61 -2.97
N ASP A 176 -12.86 28.23 -4.00
CA ASP A 176 -13.56 29.52 -3.94
C ASP A 176 -14.77 29.57 -2.99
N ASP A 177 -15.59 28.51 -2.88
CA ASP A 177 -16.78 28.51 -2.01
C ASP A 177 -16.39 28.51 -0.54
N GLU A 178 -15.44 27.65 -0.15
CA GLU A 178 -14.93 27.61 1.23
C GLU A 178 -14.04 28.82 1.55
N LEU A 179 -13.30 29.36 0.57
CA LEU A 179 -12.57 30.63 0.73
C LEU A 179 -13.54 31.80 0.93
N CYS A 180 -14.67 31.85 0.22
CA CYS A 180 -15.72 32.84 0.42
C CYS A 180 -16.37 32.70 1.81
N ARG A 181 -16.77 31.48 2.21
CA ARG A 181 -17.32 31.22 3.56
C ARG A 181 -16.35 31.65 4.66
N LEU A 182 -15.06 31.37 4.51
CA LEU A 182 -14.02 31.77 5.45
C LEU A 182 -13.82 33.29 5.48
N LYS A 183 -13.84 33.94 4.31
CA LYS A 183 -13.74 35.41 4.16
C LYS A 183 -14.93 36.13 4.81
N ASP A 184 -16.15 35.66 4.59
CA ASP A 184 -17.37 36.24 5.17
C ASP A 184 -17.42 36.02 6.69
N ARG A 185 -16.95 34.86 7.16
CA ARG A 185 -16.75 34.56 8.59
C ARG A 185 -15.72 35.50 9.23
N ILE A 186 -14.62 35.80 8.55
CA ILE A 186 -13.60 36.75 9.03
C ILE A 186 -14.14 38.18 9.06
N GLY A 187 -14.88 38.62 8.05
CA GLY A 187 -15.54 39.94 8.05
C GLY A 187 -16.48 40.10 9.24
N SER A 188 -17.36 39.12 9.45
CA SER A 188 -18.31 39.09 10.58
C SER A 188 -17.62 39.19 11.95
N LEU A 189 -16.43 38.60 12.11
CA LEU A 189 -15.65 38.65 13.35
C LEU A 189 -14.92 39.99 13.56
N LEU A 190 -14.58 40.71 12.49
CA LEU A 190 -13.97 42.04 12.58
C LEU A 190 -14.99 43.10 13.00
N ASP A 191 -16.18 43.09 12.41
CA ASP A 191 -17.26 44.01 12.77
C ASP A 191 -17.69 43.84 14.23
N GLU A 192 -17.76 42.59 14.71
CA GLU A 192 -18.05 42.27 16.12
C GLU A 192 -16.93 42.74 17.06
N ASN A 193 -15.66 42.64 16.66
CA ASN A 193 -14.54 43.12 17.49
C ASN A 193 -14.60 44.64 17.70
N GLU A 194 -14.92 45.41 16.65
CA GLU A 194 -15.05 46.86 16.74
C GLU A 194 -16.30 47.28 17.55
N ARG A 195 -17.40 46.52 17.44
CA ARG A 195 -18.60 46.69 18.29
C ARG A 195 -18.28 46.50 19.78
N LEU A 196 -17.49 45.48 20.13
CA LEU A 196 -17.08 45.20 21.50
C LEU A 196 -16.14 46.29 22.07
N ARG A 197 -15.25 46.86 21.24
CA ARG A 197 -14.40 48.01 21.63
C ARG A 197 -15.21 49.26 21.97
N GLY A 198 -16.29 49.52 21.23
CA GLY A 198 -17.24 50.58 21.56
C GLY A 198 -17.85 50.41 22.96
N LEU A 199 -18.39 49.22 23.24
CA LEU A 199 -18.98 48.87 24.55
C LEU A 199 -17.99 49.02 25.72
N LEU A 200 -16.74 48.58 25.55
CA LEU A 200 -15.69 48.74 26.56
C LEU A 200 -15.36 50.22 26.82
N SER A 201 -15.36 51.06 25.79
CA SER A 201 -15.15 52.51 25.91
C SER A 201 -16.23 53.17 26.75
N ASP A 202 -17.50 52.78 26.59
CA ASP A 202 -18.62 53.33 27.35
C ASP A 202 -18.64 52.85 28.81
N LYS A 203 -18.44 51.56 29.06
CA LYS A 203 -18.33 51.03 30.43
C LYS A 203 -17.18 51.66 31.22
N ARG A 204 -16.08 52.05 30.55
CA ARG A 204 -14.96 52.78 31.16
C ARG A 204 -15.27 54.25 31.52
N LYS A 205 -16.34 54.84 30.97
CA LYS A 205 -16.84 56.18 31.36
C LYS A 205 -17.73 56.06 32.60
N GLU A 206 -18.64 55.08 32.60
CA GLU A 206 -19.55 54.77 33.71
C GLU A 206 -18.80 54.48 35.01
N ALA A 207 -17.76 53.64 34.98
CA ALA A 207 -16.94 53.32 36.14
C ALA A 207 -16.27 54.57 36.77
N LYS A 208 -15.84 55.55 35.95
CA LYS A 208 -15.25 56.81 36.43
C LYS A 208 -16.28 57.70 37.13
N GLN A 209 -17.52 57.70 36.65
CA GLN A 209 -18.61 58.48 37.24
C GLN A 209 -19.05 57.91 38.60
N LEU A 210 -19.11 56.59 38.73
CA LEU A 210 -19.38 55.91 40.00
C LEU A 210 -18.24 56.13 41.01
N SER A 211 -16.98 56.10 40.55
CA SER A 211 -15.82 56.34 41.40
C SER A 211 -15.86 57.71 42.09
N ALA A 212 -16.30 58.78 41.38
CA ALA A 212 -16.46 60.11 41.98
C ALA A 212 -17.50 60.14 43.11
N GLN A 213 -18.65 59.48 42.92
CA GLN A 213 -19.73 59.44 43.93
C GLN A 213 -19.30 58.75 45.25
N VAL A 214 -18.40 57.77 45.17
CA VAL A 214 -17.86 57.09 46.37
C VAL A 214 -16.94 58.02 47.18
N VAL A 215 -16.17 58.89 46.50
CA VAL A 215 -15.30 59.88 47.17
C VAL A 215 -16.13 60.94 47.89
N ASP A 216 -17.17 61.48 47.24
CA ASP A 216 -18.07 62.47 47.85
C ASP A 216 -18.81 61.91 49.07
N ALA A 217 -19.17 60.63 49.08
CA ALA A 217 -19.83 59.98 50.21
C ALA A 217 -18.91 59.74 51.44
N GLN A 218 -17.59 59.88 51.28
CA GLN A 218 -16.61 59.50 52.31
C GLN A 218 -16.29 60.63 53.31
N SER A 219 -16.79 61.86 53.11
CA SER A 219 -16.52 63.02 53.99
C SER A 219 -17.24 62.97 55.36
N ASP A 220 -18.38 62.28 55.44
CA ASP A 220 -19.36 62.49 56.52
C ASP A 220 -19.26 61.49 57.70
N VAL A 221 -18.28 60.59 57.66
CA VAL A 221 -18.11 59.44 58.57
C VAL A 221 -17.42 59.67 59.96
N PRO A 222 -16.81 60.83 60.36
CA PRO A 222 -15.86 60.91 61.50
C PRO A 222 -16.22 60.42 62.92
N ARG A 223 -17.43 59.89 63.19
CA ARG A 223 -17.86 59.46 64.54
C ARG A 223 -17.69 57.96 64.83
N HIS A 224 -17.32 57.12 63.87
CA HIS A 224 -17.14 55.68 64.07
C HIS A 224 -15.69 55.21 64.29
N SER A 225 -14.69 55.99 63.86
CA SER A 225 -13.30 55.54 63.69
C SER A 225 -12.55 55.11 64.97
N LEU A 226 -12.95 55.62 66.15
CA LEU A 226 -12.25 55.31 67.41
C LEU A 226 -12.52 53.89 67.92
N SER A 227 -13.70 53.32 67.62
CA SER A 227 -14.01 51.91 67.86
C SER A 227 -13.45 51.00 66.77
N GLU A 228 -13.43 51.49 65.52
CA GLU A 228 -13.00 50.72 64.35
C GLU A 228 -11.49 50.49 64.35
N SER A 229 -10.67 51.49 64.69
CA SER A 229 -9.20 51.33 64.74
C SER A 229 -8.76 50.22 65.70
N LYS A 230 -9.43 50.06 66.84
CA LYS A 230 -9.09 49.02 67.82
C LYS A 230 -9.46 47.60 67.35
N LEU A 231 -10.52 47.47 66.55
CA LEU A 231 -10.90 46.22 65.89
C LEU A 231 -10.03 45.94 64.66
N SER A 232 -9.61 46.99 63.94
CA SER A 232 -8.71 46.89 62.79
C SER A 232 -7.39 46.25 63.17
N ASN A 233 -6.74 46.70 64.24
CA ASN A 233 -5.47 46.13 64.69
C ASN A 233 -5.62 44.64 65.06
N GLN A 234 -6.69 44.26 65.75
CA GLN A 234 -6.95 42.84 66.10
C GLN A 234 -7.26 41.98 64.88
N LEU A 235 -7.93 42.53 63.86
CA LEU A 235 -8.16 41.87 62.58
C LEU A 235 -6.85 41.71 61.79
N GLU A 236 -5.93 42.67 61.90
CA GLU A 236 -4.63 42.66 61.23
C GLU A 236 -3.66 41.65 61.87
N ASP A 237 -3.60 41.60 63.21
CA ASP A 237 -2.89 40.56 63.97
C ASP A 237 -3.39 39.14 63.60
N LEU A 238 -4.71 38.92 63.63
CA LEU A 238 -5.33 37.64 63.25
C LEU A 238 -5.11 37.28 61.77
N LYS A 239 -5.01 38.28 60.89
CA LYS A 239 -4.71 38.06 59.47
C LYS A 239 -3.26 37.63 59.26
N ILE A 240 -2.31 38.19 60.03
CA ILE A 240 -0.92 37.76 60.04
C ILE A 240 -0.81 36.33 60.59
N GLU A 241 -1.48 36.02 61.71
CA GLU A 241 -1.52 34.66 62.28
C GLU A 241 -2.10 33.64 61.28
N SER A 242 -3.22 33.98 60.63
CA SER A 242 -3.84 33.12 59.61
C SER A 242 -2.91 32.86 58.43
N HIS A 243 -2.19 33.86 57.94
CA HIS A 243 -1.32 33.73 56.77
C HIS A 243 0.01 33.03 57.12
N LEU A 244 0.53 33.20 58.33
CA LEU A 244 1.66 32.40 58.84
C LEU A 244 1.28 30.92 59.00
N LYS A 245 0.05 30.63 59.46
CA LYS A 245 -0.46 29.26 59.51
C LYS A 245 -0.61 28.66 58.10
N GLU A 246 -1.18 29.39 57.16
CA GLU A 246 -1.33 28.99 55.76
C GLU A 246 0.02 28.71 55.10
N LEU A 247 1.02 29.57 55.30
CA LEU A 247 2.40 29.34 54.84
C LEU A 247 3.06 28.12 55.48
N LEU A 248 2.81 27.86 56.76
CA LEU A 248 3.31 26.66 57.45
C LEU A 248 2.65 25.39 56.88
N GLU A 249 1.32 25.41 56.70
CA GLU A 249 0.52 24.30 56.15
C GLU A 249 0.94 23.99 54.69
N LEU A 250 1.20 25.02 53.88
CA LEU A 250 1.79 24.90 52.54
C LEU A 250 3.25 24.40 52.55
N SER A 251 4.02 24.67 53.62
CA SER A 251 5.40 24.18 53.73
C SER A 251 5.46 22.68 54.03
N ILE A 252 4.61 22.21 54.95
CA ILE A 252 4.44 20.79 55.29
C ILE A 252 3.85 20.02 54.11
N LEU A 253 2.87 20.59 53.39
CA LEU A 253 2.28 19.97 52.20
C LEU A 253 3.32 19.78 51.08
N ARG A 254 4.24 20.74 50.90
CA ARG A 254 5.33 20.63 49.93
C ARG A 254 6.36 19.58 50.35
N GLU A 255 6.78 19.56 51.61
CA GLU A 255 7.74 18.57 52.12
C GLU A 255 7.21 17.13 51.92
N HIS A 256 5.93 16.88 52.23
CA HIS A 256 5.29 15.60 51.94
C HIS A 256 5.06 15.31 50.44
N HIS A 257 4.94 16.33 49.58
CA HIS A 257 4.88 16.14 48.12
C HIS A 257 6.25 15.73 47.56
N GLU A 258 7.33 16.34 48.04
CA GLU A 258 8.71 15.98 47.69
C GLU A 258 9.05 14.55 48.18
N GLU A 259 8.59 14.14 49.37
CA GLU A 259 8.67 12.74 49.84
C GLU A 259 7.84 11.78 48.95
N PHE A 260 6.61 12.16 48.60
CA PHE A 260 5.71 11.33 47.80
C PHE A 260 6.24 11.08 46.38
N ASP A 261 6.78 12.12 45.74
CA ASP A 261 7.35 12.01 44.39
C ASP A 261 8.57 11.08 44.39
N LEU A 262 9.43 11.16 45.42
CA LEU A 262 10.57 10.25 45.59
C LEU A 262 10.13 8.78 45.69
N VAL A 263 9.07 8.50 46.47
CA VAL A 263 8.49 7.16 46.62
C VAL A 263 7.81 6.69 45.33
N ASN A 264 7.18 7.59 44.57
CA ASN A 264 6.58 7.28 43.28
C ASN A 264 7.65 6.92 42.22
N ASP A 265 8.78 7.61 42.21
CA ASP A 265 9.91 7.32 41.31
C ASP A 265 10.58 5.97 41.66
N GLU A 266 10.77 5.66 42.95
CA GLU A 266 11.22 4.33 43.38
C GLU A 266 10.23 3.23 42.96
N LEU A 267 8.93 3.43 43.19
CA LEU A 267 7.88 2.49 42.79
C LEU A 267 7.88 2.27 41.26
N THR A 268 8.09 3.33 40.49
CA THR A 268 8.21 3.27 39.03
C THR A 268 9.42 2.42 38.60
N MET A 269 10.60 2.66 39.17
CA MET A 269 11.79 1.83 38.91
C MET A 269 11.61 0.35 39.32
N PHE A 270 10.89 0.06 40.41
CA PHE A 270 10.55 -1.32 40.77
C PHE A 270 9.58 -1.95 39.76
N ARG A 271 8.60 -1.18 39.26
CA ARG A 271 7.62 -1.63 38.27
C ARG A 271 8.27 -1.98 36.92
N GLU A 272 9.25 -1.19 36.49
CA GLU A 272 10.04 -1.46 35.29
C GLU A 272 10.84 -2.77 35.43
N LYS A 273 11.57 -2.95 36.55
CA LYS A 273 12.32 -4.18 36.84
C LYS A 273 11.45 -5.44 36.90
N VAL A 274 10.21 -5.33 37.39
CA VAL A 274 9.24 -6.45 37.35
C VAL A 274 8.89 -6.78 35.89
N CYS A 275 8.62 -5.78 35.04
CA CYS A 275 8.32 -6.02 33.63
C CYS A 275 9.53 -6.63 32.86
N GLU A 276 10.76 -6.22 33.18
CA GLU A 276 11.98 -6.84 32.63
C GLU A 276 12.08 -8.32 33.03
N GLN A 277 11.79 -8.66 34.29
CA GLN A 277 11.78 -10.05 34.76
C GLN A 277 10.67 -10.88 34.12
N GLU A 278 9.47 -10.31 33.95
CA GLU A 278 8.36 -10.98 33.25
C GLU A 278 8.70 -11.32 31.79
N LEU A 279 9.39 -10.41 31.09
CA LEU A 279 9.86 -10.65 29.72
C LEU A 279 10.89 -11.78 29.65
N LEU A 280 11.89 -11.79 30.54
CA LEU A 280 12.91 -12.86 30.60
C LEU A 280 12.27 -14.24 30.94
N ILE A 281 11.26 -14.26 31.80
CA ILE A 281 10.51 -15.49 32.13
C ILE A 281 9.71 -15.98 30.92
N LEU A 282 9.13 -15.08 30.12
CA LEU A 282 8.42 -15.43 28.88
C LEU A 282 9.36 -15.96 27.80
N GLU A 283 10.54 -15.36 27.63
CA GLU A 283 11.58 -15.81 26.70
C GLU A 283 12.08 -17.21 27.05
N PHE A 284 12.52 -17.42 28.30
CA PHE A 284 12.98 -18.73 28.79
C PHE A 284 11.89 -19.81 28.70
N LYS A 285 10.62 -19.46 28.94
CA LYS A 285 9.48 -20.37 28.74
C LYS A 285 9.29 -20.74 27.26
N GLY A 286 9.53 -19.79 26.35
CA GLY A 286 9.57 -20.03 24.90
C GLY A 286 10.67 -21.03 24.53
N GLU A 287 11.91 -20.77 24.96
CA GLU A 287 13.05 -21.67 24.74
C GLU A 287 12.79 -23.08 25.28
N ALA A 288 12.31 -23.20 26.52
CA ALA A 288 11.99 -24.48 27.13
C ALA A 288 10.89 -25.25 26.36
N SER A 289 9.92 -24.56 25.78
CA SER A 289 8.88 -25.19 24.95
C SER A 289 9.43 -25.67 23.59
N SER A 290 10.34 -24.92 22.98
CA SER A 290 11.05 -25.30 21.74
C SER A 290 11.97 -26.50 21.96
N MET A 291 12.75 -26.47 23.05
CA MET A 291 13.62 -27.57 23.48
C MET A 291 12.83 -28.85 23.76
N LYS A 292 11.61 -28.73 24.31
CA LYS A 292 10.70 -29.87 24.48
C LYS A 292 10.25 -30.44 23.13
N SER A 293 9.82 -29.61 22.17
CA SER A 293 9.44 -30.11 20.82
C SER A 293 10.57 -30.89 20.18
N CYS A 294 11.78 -30.33 20.20
CA CYS A 294 12.99 -30.99 19.68
C CYS A 294 13.27 -32.34 20.36
N LEU A 295 13.04 -32.45 21.68
CA LEU A 295 13.15 -33.72 22.40
C LEU A 295 12.07 -34.73 21.98
N ASP A 296 10.81 -34.29 21.89
CA ASP A 296 9.68 -35.14 21.47
C ASP A 296 9.86 -35.63 20.02
N GLU A 297 10.40 -34.79 19.12
CA GLU A 297 10.80 -35.12 17.74
C GLU A 297 11.97 -36.12 17.70
N ALA A 298 13.00 -35.92 18.51
CA ALA A 298 14.14 -36.86 18.60
C ALA A 298 13.71 -38.24 19.12
N ILE A 299 12.77 -38.28 20.08
CA ILE A 299 12.17 -39.53 20.58
C ILE A 299 11.38 -40.24 19.46
N GLN A 300 10.65 -39.50 18.63
CA GLN A 300 9.96 -40.07 17.46
C GLN A 300 10.95 -40.64 16.43
N GLN A 301 12.03 -39.93 16.10
CA GLN A 301 13.07 -40.44 15.20
C GLN A 301 13.73 -41.71 15.75
N ILE A 302 14.06 -41.76 17.04
CA ILE A 302 14.58 -42.97 17.70
C ILE A 302 13.58 -44.13 17.60
N HIS A 303 12.28 -43.87 17.68
CA HIS A 303 11.25 -44.90 17.51
C HIS A 303 11.18 -45.42 16.07
N VAL A 304 11.27 -44.55 15.06
CA VAL A 304 11.32 -44.93 13.63
C VAL A 304 12.56 -45.79 13.35
N CYS A 305 13.75 -45.31 13.69
CA CYS A 305 15.00 -46.06 13.51
C CYS A 305 14.96 -47.42 14.24
N LYS A 306 14.29 -47.52 15.39
CA LYS A 306 14.07 -48.80 16.09
C LYS A 306 13.18 -49.76 15.30
N GLN A 307 12.12 -49.28 14.65
CA GLN A 307 11.28 -50.11 13.77
C GLN A 307 12.06 -50.56 12.52
N GLU A 308 12.84 -49.67 11.91
CA GLU A 308 13.69 -49.98 10.76
C GLU A 308 14.74 -51.05 11.10
N ILE A 309 15.40 -50.96 12.27
CA ILE A 309 16.34 -51.98 12.75
C ILE A 309 15.66 -53.35 12.91
N VAL A 310 14.41 -53.41 13.40
CA VAL A 310 13.65 -54.67 13.49
C VAL A 310 13.38 -55.24 12.10
N GLY A 311 12.84 -54.44 11.17
CA GLY A 311 12.55 -54.90 9.80
C GLY A 311 13.81 -55.34 9.02
N LEU A 312 14.93 -54.63 9.20
CA LEU A 312 16.22 -55.05 8.65
C LEU A 312 16.73 -56.34 9.26
N THR A 313 16.50 -56.58 10.55
CA THR A 313 16.87 -57.84 11.24
C THR A 313 16.05 -59.02 10.74
N GLU A 314 14.73 -58.84 10.56
CA GLU A 314 13.82 -59.85 9.98
C GLU A 314 14.17 -60.15 8.52
N SER A 315 14.49 -59.12 7.73
CA SER A 315 14.96 -59.28 6.35
C SER A 315 16.30 -60.01 6.28
N LEU A 316 17.25 -59.70 7.19
CA LEU A 316 18.55 -60.37 7.24
C LEU A 316 18.42 -61.85 7.63
N ALA A 317 17.56 -62.17 8.60
CA ALA A 317 17.25 -63.56 8.96
C ALA A 317 16.66 -64.33 7.77
N SER A 318 15.70 -63.71 7.05
CA SER A 318 15.08 -64.29 5.85
C SER A 318 16.08 -64.54 4.72
N MET A 319 16.96 -63.56 4.44
CA MET A 319 18.05 -63.73 3.47
C MET A 319 19.05 -64.81 3.89
N SER A 320 19.33 -64.97 5.18
CA SER A 320 20.23 -66.01 5.67
C SER A 320 19.68 -67.42 5.43
N VAL A 321 18.36 -67.63 5.53
CA VAL A 321 17.73 -68.92 5.20
C VAL A 321 17.81 -69.19 3.71
N ALA A 322 17.38 -68.23 2.89
CA ALA A 322 17.41 -68.35 1.42
C ALA A 322 18.85 -68.53 0.86
N LEU A 323 19.87 -68.03 1.56
CA LEU A 323 21.28 -68.24 1.20
C LEU A 323 21.74 -69.69 1.43
N GLU A 324 21.33 -70.35 2.51
CA GLU A 324 21.62 -71.78 2.71
C GLU A 324 20.85 -72.65 1.71
N GLU A 325 19.56 -72.37 1.48
CA GLU A 325 18.77 -73.02 0.42
C GLU A 325 19.45 -72.86 -0.96
N SER A 326 19.94 -71.66 -1.30
CA SER A 326 20.64 -71.41 -2.56
C SER A 326 22.01 -72.10 -2.64
N LYS A 327 22.69 -72.36 -1.52
CA LYS A 327 23.94 -73.16 -1.53
C LYS A 327 23.63 -74.64 -1.81
N GLU A 328 22.58 -75.19 -1.21
CA GLU A 328 22.12 -76.55 -1.49
C GLU A 328 21.69 -76.71 -2.96
N GLN A 329 20.93 -75.75 -3.48
CA GLN A 329 20.53 -75.72 -4.90
C GLN A 329 21.74 -75.60 -5.84
N ASN A 330 22.73 -74.76 -5.53
CA ASN A 330 23.94 -74.64 -6.37
C ASN A 330 24.78 -75.93 -6.36
N ALA A 331 24.92 -76.61 -5.22
CA ALA A 331 25.62 -77.90 -5.15
C ALA A 331 24.93 -78.99 -5.99
N LEU A 332 23.60 -78.93 -6.12
CA LEU A 332 22.80 -79.82 -6.97
C LEU A 332 22.86 -79.41 -8.46
N LEU A 333 22.92 -78.11 -8.74
CA LEU A 333 23.08 -77.57 -10.10
C LEU A 333 24.48 -77.86 -10.68
N ASP A 334 25.55 -77.78 -9.90
CA ASP A 334 26.91 -78.13 -10.35
C ASP A 334 26.99 -79.60 -10.81
N ALA A 335 26.32 -80.52 -10.10
CA ALA A 335 26.19 -81.91 -10.52
C ALA A 335 25.41 -82.06 -11.85
N THR A 336 24.45 -81.16 -12.13
CA THR A 336 23.62 -81.19 -13.34
C THR A 336 24.31 -80.51 -14.55
N ILE A 337 25.08 -79.44 -14.33
CA ILE A 337 25.87 -78.76 -15.38
C ILE A 337 27.01 -79.65 -15.87
N TRP A 338 27.52 -80.56 -15.02
CA TRP A 338 28.45 -81.62 -15.41
C TRP A 338 27.85 -82.56 -16.47
N GLU A 339 26.52 -82.75 -16.47
CA GLU A 339 25.80 -83.64 -17.38
C GLU A 339 25.33 -82.94 -18.68
N MET A 340 24.86 -81.69 -18.58
CA MET A 340 24.25 -80.97 -19.73
C MET A 340 25.21 -80.39 -20.77
N LYS A 341 26.54 -80.36 -20.53
CA LYS A 341 27.52 -79.60 -21.33
C LYS A 341 27.87 -80.20 -22.72
N ARG A 342 26.88 -80.72 -23.45
CA ARG A 342 27.06 -81.70 -24.54
C ARG A 342 26.45 -81.35 -25.93
N THR A 343 25.61 -80.31 -26.11
CA THR A 343 24.83 -80.02 -27.37
C THR A 343 24.46 -78.51 -27.61
N ALA A 344 24.02 -78.08 -28.83
CA ALA A 344 23.99 -76.65 -29.35
C ALA A 344 22.71 -76.15 -30.17
N ALA A 345 22.74 -74.97 -30.87
CA ALA A 345 21.65 -74.22 -31.65
C ALA A 345 22.22 -73.34 -32.85
N PRO A 346 21.70 -72.21 -33.48
CA PRO A 346 20.41 -71.39 -33.51
C PRO A 346 19.97 -70.67 -34.89
N HIS A 347 19.08 -69.61 -34.90
CA HIS A 347 18.83 -68.47 -35.90
C HIS A 347 17.94 -68.60 -37.22
N THR A 348 17.48 -67.58 -38.04
CA THR A 348 16.74 -66.23 -37.94
C THR A 348 16.26 -65.58 -39.33
N ASP A 349 15.27 -64.62 -39.33
CA ASP A 349 15.12 -63.33 -40.16
C ASP A 349 14.20 -63.11 -41.46
N GLY A 350 13.78 -61.84 -41.80
CA GLY A 350 13.26 -61.31 -43.15
C GLY A 350 12.25 -60.07 -43.26
N HIS A 351 12.38 -59.11 -44.23
CA HIS A 351 11.48 -57.88 -44.54
C HIS A 351 11.68 -57.28 -46.02
N ILE A 352 11.21 -56.15 -46.68
CA ILE A 352 10.53 -54.77 -46.53
C ILE A 352 9.95 -54.22 -47.93
N GLY A 353 9.15 -53.11 -48.09
CA GLY A 353 8.93 -52.30 -49.37
C GLY A 353 7.77 -51.20 -49.49
N ASP A 354 7.90 -50.10 -50.28
CA ASP A 354 7.02 -48.86 -50.36
C ASP A 354 7.17 -47.93 -51.65
N ASP A 355 6.19 -47.05 -52.04
CA ASP A 355 6.30 -45.73 -52.82
C ASP A 355 4.95 -44.95 -53.06
N ALA A 356 4.96 -43.58 -53.14
CA ALA A 356 3.94 -42.68 -53.77
C ALA A 356 4.18 -41.15 -53.54
N GLY A 357 3.86 -40.25 -54.49
CA GLY A 357 3.81 -38.78 -54.23
C GLY A 357 3.45 -37.81 -55.40
N SER A 358 2.27 -37.15 -55.36
CA SER A 358 1.91 -36.07 -56.31
C SER A 358 0.85 -35.05 -55.80
N LEU A 359 -0.07 -35.47 -54.91
CA LEU A 359 -1.15 -34.63 -54.38
C LEU A 359 -0.67 -33.46 -53.49
N GLU A 360 0.53 -33.58 -52.94
CA GLU A 360 1.05 -32.71 -51.87
C GLU A 360 1.35 -31.26 -52.33
N GLN A 361 1.65 -31.06 -53.61
CA GLN A 361 2.16 -29.80 -54.14
C GLN A 361 1.15 -28.64 -54.06
N PHE A 362 -0.15 -28.91 -54.23
CA PHE A 362 -1.21 -27.90 -54.20
C PHE A 362 -1.60 -27.48 -52.76
N THR A 363 -1.67 -28.45 -51.85
CA THR A 363 -1.82 -28.22 -50.42
C THR A 363 -0.67 -27.39 -49.86
N LEU A 364 0.58 -27.70 -50.25
CA LEU A 364 1.78 -27.00 -49.80
C LEU A 364 1.72 -25.48 -50.09
N VAL A 365 1.37 -25.09 -51.32
CA VAL A 365 1.29 -23.65 -51.71
C VAL A 365 0.20 -22.90 -50.93
N SER A 366 -0.92 -23.56 -50.61
CA SER A 366 -1.99 -22.94 -49.82
C SER A 366 -1.59 -22.78 -48.35
N MET A 367 -0.93 -23.79 -47.77
CA MET A 367 -0.39 -23.72 -46.41
C MET A 367 0.72 -22.67 -46.27
N GLN A 368 1.57 -22.48 -47.29
CA GLN A 368 2.59 -21.43 -47.31
C GLN A 368 1.99 -20.02 -47.23
N LYS A 369 0.88 -19.76 -47.94
CA LYS A 369 0.18 -18.46 -47.88
C LYS A 369 -0.40 -18.18 -46.48
N LEU A 370 -1.06 -19.18 -45.89
CA LEU A 370 -1.62 -19.06 -44.54
C LEU A 370 -0.50 -18.88 -43.47
N SER A 371 0.58 -19.66 -43.57
CA SER A 371 1.75 -19.54 -42.70
C SER A 371 2.36 -18.14 -42.75
N LYS A 372 2.51 -17.57 -43.95
CA LYS A 372 2.98 -16.19 -44.10
C LYS A 372 2.03 -15.19 -43.43
N ALA A 373 0.72 -15.28 -43.69
CA ALA A 373 -0.26 -14.36 -43.10
C ALA A 373 -0.26 -14.42 -41.57
N TYR A 374 -0.07 -15.62 -40.98
CA TYR A 374 0.10 -15.80 -39.54
C TYR A 374 1.37 -15.15 -39.01
N SER A 375 2.54 -15.37 -39.63
CA SER A 375 3.80 -14.73 -39.21
C SER A 375 3.80 -13.20 -39.41
N ASP A 376 3.14 -12.70 -40.45
CA ASP A 376 2.91 -11.28 -40.68
C ASP A 376 1.96 -10.67 -39.62
N PHE A 377 1.10 -11.46 -38.96
CA PHE A 377 0.28 -11.04 -37.82
C PHE A 377 1.05 -11.12 -36.49
N GLU A 378 1.69 -12.24 -36.21
CA GLU A 378 2.50 -12.51 -35.01
C GLU A 378 3.61 -11.47 -34.80
N SER A 379 4.27 -11.06 -35.88
CA SER A 379 5.29 -10.00 -35.85
C SER A 379 4.71 -8.62 -35.51
N ARG A 380 3.56 -8.23 -36.08
CA ARG A 380 2.84 -6.98 -35.75
C ARG A 380 2.37 -6.96 -34.30
N LEU A 381 1.78 -8.06 -33.82
CA LEU A 381 1.34 -8.22 -32.43
C LEU A 381 2.52 -8.07 -31.46
N THR A 382 3.64 -8.75 -31.74
CA THR A 382 4.86 -8.69 -30.93
C THR A 382 5.46 -7.28 -30.90
N GLN A 383 5.47 -6.58 -32.04
CA GLN A 383 5.94 -5.20 -32.13
C GLN A 383 5.08 -4.24 -31.30
N SER A 384 3.76 -4.35 -31.40
CA SER A 384 2.81 -3.50 -30.65
C SER A 384 2.93 -3.71 -29.14
N MET A 385 2.91 -4.97 -28.68
CA MET A 385 3.11 -5.30 -27.26
C MET A 385 4.44 -4.76 -26.71
N LYS A 386 5.53 -4.87 -27.48
CA LYS A 386 6.85 -4.34 -27.09
C LYS A 386 6.88 -2.82 -26.99
N GLN A 387 6.16 -2.10 -27.85
CA GLN A 387 6.04 -0.64 -27.76
C GLN A 387 5.26 -0.24 -26.49
N ASN A 388 4.20 -0.97 -26.15
CA ASN A 388 3.37 -0.68 -24.99
C ASN A 388 4.04 -1.05 -23.65
N ASP A 389 4.86 -2.11 -23.60
CA ASP A 389 5.73 -2.42 -22.45
C ASP A 389 6.73 -1.28 -22.15
N ILE A 390 7.37 -0.73 -23.19
CA ILE A 390 8.31 0.40 -23.05
C ILE A 390 7.59 1.66 -22.52
N ARG A 391 6.35 1.92 -22.97
CA ARG A 391 5.52 3.04 -22.50
C ARG A 391 5.08 2.84 -21.04
N LEU A 392 4.54 1.67 -20.69
CA LEU A 392 4.17 1.32 -19.32
C LEU A 392 5.38 1.45 -18.37
N THR A 393 6.55 0.93 -18.77
CA THR A 393 7.79 1.05 -17.99
C THR A 393 8.22 2.50 -17.78
N ARG A 394 8.02 3.38 -18.77
CA ARG A 394 8.26 4.83 -18.65
C ARG A 394 7.28 5.50 -17.69
N ILE A 395 5.98 5.20 -17.80
CA ILE A 395 4.91 5.71 -16.93
C ILE A 395 5.15 5.29 -15.46
N ILE A 396 5.51 4.03 -15.21
CA ILE A 396 5.82 3.50 -13.87
C ILE A 396 7.04 4.23 -13.27
N ARG A 397 8.10 4.46 -14.07
CA ARG A 397 9.27 5.23 -13.65
C ARG A 397 8.95 6.70 -13.33
N GLN A 398 7.92 7.28 -13.96
CA GLN A 398 7.44 8.63 -13.65
C GLN A 398 6.54 8.64 -12.39
N PHE A 399 5.64 7.66 -12.21
CA PHE A 399 4.74 7.61 -11.06
C PHE A 399 5.45 7.37 -9.72
N ASN A 400 6.46 6.51 -9.66
CA ASN A 400 7.12 6.17 -8.38
C ASN A 400 7.69 7.40 -7.63
N PRO A 401 8.43 8.33 -8.28
CA PRO A 401 8.81 9.61 -7.68
C PRO A 401 7.64 10.50 -7.23
N LEU A 402 6.49 10.50 -7.93
CA LEU A 402 5.30 11.26 -7.50
C LEU A 402 4.71 10.67 -6.21
N VAL A 403 4.58 9.34 -6.11
CA VAL A 403 4.05 8.66 -4.92
C VAL A 403 4.93 8.96 -3.69
N GLN A 404 6.26 8.90 -3.86
CA GLN A 404 7.21 9.25 -2.79
C GLN A 404 7.11 10.73 -2.37
N GLN A 405 6.99 11.66 -3.33
CA GLN A 405 6.81 13.08 -3.02
C GLN A 405 5.49 13.37 -2.30
N VAL A 406 4.38 12.74 -2.69
CA VAL A 406 3.09 12.86 -1.99
C VAL A 406 3.18 12.33 -0.56
N ALA A 407 3.88 11.22 -0.32
CA ALA A 407 4.09 10.69 1.03
C ALA A 407 4.94 11.64 1.92
N VAL A 408 5.96 12.30 1.35
CA VAL A 408 6.75 13.32 2.06
C VAL A 408 5.94 14.59 2.33
N LEU A 409 5.09 15.03 1.39
CA LEU A 409 4.21 16.18 1.58
C LEU A 409 3.18 15.94 2.69
N LYS A 410 2.49 14.79 2.69
CA LYS A 410 1.54 14.43 3.76
C LYS A 410 2.18 14.39 5.15
N LYS A 411 3.44 13.92 5.25
CA LYS A 411 4.19 13.98 6.51
C LYS A 411 4.46 15.43 6.93
N LYS A 412 4.88 16.31 6.01
CA LYS A 412 5.13 17.73 6.32
C LYS A 412 3.85 18.49 6.70
N GLU A 413 2.75 18.23 6.01
CA GLU A 413 1.41 18.75 6.32
C GLU A 413 1.00 18.44 7.76
N PHE A 414 1.13 17.17 8.17
CA PHE A 414 0.87 16.73 9.55
C PHE A 414 1.76 17.44 10.58
N TRP A 415 3.09 17.52 10.32
CA TRP A 415 4.01 18.23 11.21
C TRP A 415 3.67 19.73 11.34
N TYR A 416 3.35 20.41 10.23
CA TYR A 416 2.96 21.82 10.29
C TYR A 416 1.65 22.04 11.04
N LYS A 417 0.68 21.12 10.91
CA LYS A 417 -0.57 21.17 11.70
C LYS A 417 -0.30 21.05 13.20
N GLN A 418 0.44 20.02 13.63
CA GLN A 418 0.76 19.84 15.06
C GLN A 418 1.57 21.01 15.63
N ILE A 419 2.56 21.53 14.89
CA ILE A 419 3.38 22.67 15.34
C ILE A 419 2.54 23.95 15.47
N LEU A 420 1.55 24.16 14.60
CA LEU A 420 0.61 25.27 14.71
C LEU A 420 -0.30 25.12 15.94
N GLU A 421 -0.90 23.93 16.11
CA GLU A 421 -1.80 23.59 17.23
C GLU A 421 -1.12 23.75 18.60
N ILE A 422 0.12 23.26 18.74
CA ILE A 422 0.94 23.46 19.95
C ILE A 422 1.26 24.94 20.18
N LYS A 423 1.60 25.69 19.11
CA LYS A 423 1.88 27.14 19.24
C LYS A 423 0.64 27.94 19.63
N CYS A 424 -0.54 27.59 19.13
CA CYS A 424 -1.81 28.21 19.53
C CYS A 424 -2.08 27.97 21.02
N SER A 425 -2.06 26.71 21.47
CA SER A 425 -2.31 26.39 22.90
C SER A 425 -1.30 27.04 23.85
N ASN A 426 -0.03 27.19 23.43
CA ASN A 426 0.97 27.89 24.23
C ASN A 426 0.78 29.42 24.26
N LEU A 427 0.25 30.01 23.18
CA LEU A 427 -0.11 31.43 23.17
C LEU A 427 -1.36 31.72 24.01
N GLU A 428 -2.39 30.87 23.91
CA GLU A 428 -3.61 30.95 24.72
C GLU A 428 -3.31 30.89 26.23
N LYS A 429 -2.39 30.02 26.65
CA LYS A 429 -1.90 29.95 28.04
C LYS A 429 -1.17 31.22 28.47
N ALA A 430 -0.28 31.74 27.61
CA ALA A 430 0.47 32.96 27.91
C ALA A 430 -0.42 34.23 27.93
N GLU A 431 -1.50 34.24 27.15
CA GLU A 431 -2.54 35.29 27.19
C GLU A 431 -3.28 35.23 28.53
N ALA A 432 -3.75 34.05 28.95
CA ALA A 432 -4.40 33.87 30.25
C ALA A 432 -3.48 34.18 31.46
N GLU A 433 -2.19 33.86 31.39
CA GLU A 433 -1.21 34.23 32.43
C GLU A 433 -1.02 35.75 32.52
N VAL A 434 -0.96 36.45 31.38
CA VAL A 434 -0.86 37.90 31.31
C VAL A 434 -2.13 38.59 31.83
N ASP A 435 -3.31 38.03 31.57
CA ASP A 435 -4.58 38.55 32.10
C ASP A 435 -4.63 38.42 33.64
N VAL A 436 -4.25 37.26 34.20
CA VAL A 436 -4.19 37.05 35.67
C VAL A 436 -3.19 37.98 36.35
N LEU A 437 -2.01 38.18 35.75
CA LEU A 437 -1.02 39.16 36.25
C LEU A 437 -1.52 40.61 36.09
N GLY A 438 -2.35 40.88 35.08
CA GLY A 438 -3.03 42.16 34.90
C GLY A 438 -4.01 42.46 36.03
N ASP A 439 -4.86 41.50 36.38
CA ASP A 439 -5.77 41.59 37.52
C ASP A 439 -5.02 41.77 38.84
N GLU A 440 -3.94 41.00 39.08
CA GLU A 440 -3.11 41.17 40.29
C GLU A 440 -2.54 42.59 40.38
N VAL A 441 -1.95 43.10 39.29
CA VAL A 441 -1.42 44.48 39.24
C VAL A 441 -2.51 45.54 39.48
N GLU A 442 -3.71 45.38 38.92
CA GLU A 442 -4.84 46.30 39.15
C GLU A 442 -5.30 46.26 40.63
N THR A 443 -5.31 45.07 41.28
CA THR A 443 -5.60 44.99 42.73
C THR A 443 -4.52 45.64 43.59
N LEU A 444 -3.23 45.43 43.27
CA LEU A 444 -2.12 46.07 43.97
C LEU A 444 -2.15 47.60 43.80
N LEU A 445 -2.51 48.09 42.61
CA LEU A 445 -2.71 49.51 42.35
C LEU A 445 -3.87 50.09 43.19
N SER A 446 -4.97 49.34 43.31
CA SER A 446 -6.11 49.70 44.17
C SER A 446 -5.73 49.78 45.66
N VAL A 447 -4.91 48.84 46.15
CA VAL A 447 -4.40 48.84 47.54
C VAL A 447 -3.46 50.03 47.76
N LEU A 448 -2.51 50.27 46.84
CA LEU A 448 -1.58 51.39 46.91
C LEU A 448 -2.32 52.75 46.89
N GLY A 449 -3.37 52.88 46.08
CA GLY A 449 -4.23 54.06 46.06
C GLY A 449 -4.93 54.31 47.40
N LYS A 450 -5.47 53.25 48.04
CA LYS A 450 -6.08 53.33 49.38
C LYS A 450 -5.05 53.74 50.45
N ILE A 451 -3.84 53.18 50.40
CA ILE A 451 -2.72 53.56 51.28
C ILE A 451 -2.36 55.03 51.10
N TYR A 452 -2.27 55.52 49.87
CA TYR A 452 -1.96 56.92 49.58
C TYR A 452 -3.03 57.89 50.14
N ILE A 453 -4.32 57.57 49.95
CA ILE A 453 -5.45 58.34 50.51
C ILE A 453 -5.39 58.36 52.04
N ALA A 454 -5.11 57.22 52.68
CA ALA A 454 -4.98 57.14 54.14
C ALA A 454 -3.78 57.95 54.65
N LEU A 455 -2.62 57.88 53.99
CA LEU A 455 -1.42 58.65 54.35
C LEU A 455 -1.61 60.16 54.19
N ASP A 456 -2.38 60.60 53.19
CA ASP A 456 -2.73 62.02 53.04
C ASP A 456 -3.70 62.48 54.15
N HIS A 457 -4.75 61.70 54.43
CA HIS A 457 -5.70 61.98 55.51
C HIS A 457 -5.01 62.08 56.89
N TYR A 458 -4.10 61.17 57.20
CA TYR A 458 -3.32 61.18 58.46
C TYR A 458 -2.07 62.08 58.41
N SER A 459 -1.74 62.68 57.26
CA SER A 459 -0.57 63.54 57.06
C SER A 459 -0.40 64.65 58.12
N PRO A 460 -1.47 65.35 58.58
CA PRO A 460 -1.33 66.36 59.62
C PRO A 460 -0.86 65.78 60.96
N VAL A 461 -1.29 64.58 61.32
CA VAL A 461 -0.92 63.90 62.58
C VAL A 461 0.48 63.31 62.47
N LEU A 462 0.79 62.65 61.35
CA LEU A 462 2.08 62.01 61.10
C LEU A 462 3.24 63.01 61.07
N LYS A 463 3.01 64.24 60.60
CA LYS A 463 3.98 65.36 60.65
C LYS A 463 4.40 65.78 62.07
N HIS A 464 3.67 65.38 63.11
CA HIS A 464 4.01 65.65 64.50
C HIS A 464 4.79 64.51 65.17
N TYR A 465 5.03 63.38 64.49
CA TYR A 465 5.88 62.30 64.98
C TYR A 465 7.32 62.38 64.40
N PRO A 466 8.36 62.56 65.25
CA PRO A 466 9.75 62.67 64.78
C PRO A 466 10.21 61.45 63.99
N GLY A 467 10.00 60.23 64.50
CA GLY A 467 10.43 59.00 63.84
C GLY A 467 9.80 58.76 62.46
N VAL A 468 8.56 59.20 62.24
CA VAL A 468 7.93 59.15 60.90
C VAL A 468 8.63 60.11 59.95
N THR A 469 9.04 61.29 60.42
CA THR A 469 9.80 62.27 59.64
C THR A 469 11.22 61.78 59.32
N GLU A 470 11.85 61.03 60.22
CA GLU A 470 13.16 60.39 59.99
C GLU A 470 13.05 59.26 58.96
N ILE A 471 12.06 58.36 59.10
CA ILE A 471 11.79 57.29 58.13
C ILE A 471 11.49 57.88 56.73
N LEU A 472 10.70 58.97 56.65
CA LEU A 472 10.41 59.64 55.38
C LEU A 472 11.67 60.21 54.72
N ASN A 473 12.59 60.77 55.52
CA ASN A 473 13.89 61.26 55.03
C ASN A 473 14.80 60.12 54.55
N VAL A 474 14.83 58.97 55.25
CA VAL A 474 15.58 57.79 54.81
C VAL A 474 14.99 57.25 53.50
N ALA A 475 13.66 57.08 53.40
CA ALA A 475 13.00 56.64 52.19
C ALA A 475 13.26 57.58 51.00
N HIS A 476 13.22 58.90 51.22
CA HIS A 476 13.50 59.91 50.18
C HIS A 476 14.97 59.90 49.72
N LYS A 477 15.92 59.50 50.57
CA LYS A 477 17.32 59.24 50.19
C LYS A 477 17.48 57.96 49.37
N VAL A 478 16.84 56.88 49.78
CA VAL A 478 16.84 55.59 49.05
C VAL A 478 16.24 55.76 47.65
N LEU A 479 15.12 56.48 47.52
CA LEU A 479 14.49 56.80 46.23
C LEU A 479 15.35 57.70 45.32
N LYS A 480 16.40 58.34 45.85
CA LYS A 480 17.41 59.09 45.09
C LYS A 480 18.69 58.30 44.82
N GLY A 481 18.80 57.07 45.32
CA GLY A 481 20.02 56.25 45.22
C GLY A 481 21.17 56.67 46.15
N GLU A 482 20.89 57.44 47.21
CA GLU A 482 21.90 57.81 48.21
C GLU A 482 22.16 56.63 49.18
N SER A 483 23.44 56.33 49.46
CA SER A 483 23.82 55.19 50.31
C SER A 483 23.46 55.40 51.79
N ILE A 484 22.95 54.34 52.44
CA ILE A 484 22.36 54.38 53.79
C ILE A 484 23.36 54.07 54.93
N GLU A 485 24.66 54.06 54.67
CA GLU A 485 25.70 53.58 55.61
C GLU A 485 25.73 54.28 56.98
N GLN A 486 25.11 55.47 57.11
CA GLN A 486 25.17 56.28 58.33
C GLN A 486 23.97 56.14 59.31
N TYR A 487 22.90 55.42 58.95
CA TYR A 487 21.69 55.33 59.81
C TYR A 487 21.57 54.05 60.67
N ASN A 488 22.39 53.03 60.42
CA ASN A 488 22.37 51.76 61.18
C ASN A 488 22.74 51.89 62.68
N THR A 489 23.15 53.08 63.13
CA THR A 489 23.54 53.36 64.52
C THR A 489 22.37 53.84 65.40
N LEU A 490 21.25 54.30 64.81
CA LEU A 490 20.14 54.93 65.55
C LEU A 490 19.02 53.97 65.98
N LEU A 491 18.88 52.81 65.34
CA LEU A 491 17.84 51.80 65.61
C LEU A 491 18.23 50.82 66.74
N LYS A 492 18.83 51.31 67.84
CA LYS A 492 19.37 50.48 68.94
C LYS A 492 18.98 50.90 70.37
N HIS A 493 17.96 51.75 70.51
CA HIS A 493 17.35 52.12 71.78
C HIS A 493 15.82 52.13 71.66
#